data_AF-A0A537VCJ8-F1
#
_entry.id   AF-A0A537VCJ8-F1
#
_cell.length_a   1.000
_cell.length_b   1.000
_cell.length_c   1.000
_cell.angle_alpha   90.00
_cell.angle_beta   90.00
_cell.angle_gamma   90.00
#
_symmetry.space_group_name_H-M   'P 1'
#
loop_
_entity.id
_entity.type
_entity.pdbx_description
1 polymer ?
#
loop_
_entity_poly.entity_id
_entity_poly.type
_entity_poly.pdbx_seq_one_letter_code
_entity_poly.pdbx_strand_id
1 'polypeptide(L)'
;MLRSFAKDARVILFDKRGTGLSDRISRVPDLEARMDDIRAVMDAAGSERATLLGLGDGAALAALFAATYPERSAGLILYGGNARMTWAPDYPWGLTEDAWTGEHGRIPEIWGRERYGREWAEISLLLDGNDPDDPELFQWAAKWARYAAAPGDMLAFDRMWAQTDVRDILSAIQVPTAVIHGERGDQGEAEHVASRVPGAKLLPLPGARRVAWMSDLDQLSEAIRAFLGSIQHEQAAFDRLLATVLFTDIVDSTSQSAAMGDQAWGKVQDGHDLIVRAQLARFHGREIRKMGDGFLATFDGPGRAVRCAQAIVAAVPALGIEVRAGLHTGEIEVADGDVAGLAVAIGARVGALAGPSEVLVSSTVKDLVVGSGIDLRDRGAHTLKGVPGDWHLYAVAPN
;
A
#
# COMPACT_ATOMS: atom_id res chain seq x y z
N MET A 1 -6.26 7.35 21.28
CA MET A 1 -5.54 7.48 20.00
C MET A 1 -4.82 6.18 19.63
N LEU A 2 -3.66 5.86 20.22
CA LEU A 2 -2.84 4.70 19.80
C LEU A 2 -3.58 3.35 19.84
N ARG A 3 -4.36 3.10 20.90
CA ARG A 3 -5.21 1.89 21.00
C ARG A 3 -6.33 1.85 19.96
N SER A 4 -6.76 3.00 19.45
CA SER A 4 -7.75 3.07 18.37
C SER A 4 -7.11 2.65 17.05
N PHE A 5 -5.98 3.27 16.71
CA PHE A 5 -5.21 2.93 15.50
C PHE A 5 -4.75 1.47 15.47
N ALA A 6 -4.35 0.93 16.63
CA ALA A 6 -3.91 -0.46 16.75
C ALA A 6 -5.00 -1.50 16.49
N LYS A 7 -6.28 -1.10 16.41
CA LYS A 7 -7.37 -2.02 16.01
C LYS A 7 -7.35 -2.34 14.52
N ASP A 8 -6.86 -1.42 13.70
CA ASP A 8 -7.00 -1.50 12.23
C ASP A 8 -5.65 -1.61 11.51
N ALA A 9 -4.56 -1.22 12.18
CA ALA A 9 -3.23 -1.23 11.60
C ALA A 9 -2.16 -1.56 12.63
N ARG A 10 -1.04 -2.09 12.15
CA ARG A 10 0.19 -2.13 12.94
C ARG A 10 0.72 -0.70 13.11
N VAL A 11 0.78 -0.23 14.35
CA VAL A 11 1.28 1.11 14.68
C VAL A 11 2.75 1.02 15.10
N ILE A 12 3.62 1.75 14.41
CA ILE A 12 5.03 1.89 14.77
C ILE A 12 5.24 3.31 15.31
N LEU A 13 5.70 3.41 16.55
CA LEU A 13 6.05 4.65 17.22
C LEU A 13 7.51 4.60 17.57
N PHE A 14 8.21 5.70 17.36
CA PHE A 14 9.59 5.83 17.77
C PHE A 14 9.82 7.24 18.29
N ASP A 15 10.72 7.35 19.27
CA ASP A 15 11.23 8.65 19.69
C ASP A 15 12.29 9.09 18.69
N LYS A 16 12.20 10.34 18.23
CA LYS A 16 13.22 10.91 17.33
C LYS A 16 14.54 10.97 18.08
N ARG A 17 15.66 10.79 17.39
CA ARG A 17 16.97 10.79 18.06
C ARG A 17 17.19 12.04 18.91
N GLY A 18 17.73 11.86 20.11
CA GLY A 18 17.90 12.91 21.12
C GLY A 18 16.65 13.24 21.96
N THR A 19 15.50 12.62 21.68
CA THR A 19 14.25 12.82 22.42
C THR A 19 13.77 11.54 23.08
N GLY A 20 12.92 11.67 24.12
CA GLY A 20 12.26 10.54 24.77
C GLY A 20 13.25 9.49 25.31
N LEU A 21 13.06 8.24 24.88
CA LEU A 21 13.88 7.09 25.23
C LEU A 21 15.10 6.89 24.31
N SER A 22 15.26 7.70 23.26
CA SER A 22 16.47 7.66 22.45
C SER A 22 17.66 8.23 23.21
N ASP A 23 18.86 7.77 22.84
CA ASP A 23 20.10 8.32 23.37
C ASP A 23 20.17 9.83 23.18
N ARG A 24 20.75 10.51 24.18
CA ARG A 24 20.99 11.95 24.13
C ARG A 24 22.08 12.24 23.11
N ILE A 25 21.94 13.36 22.40
CA ILE A 25 22.82 13.74 21.30
C ILE A 25 23.64 14.97 21.70
N SER A 26 24.91 15.01 21.31
CA SER A 26 25.77 16.18 21.53
C SER A 26 25.53 17.31 20.53
N ARG A 27 24.93 16.99 19.38
CA ARG A 27 24.56 17.94 18.33
C ARG A 27 23.27 17.46 17.64
N VAL A 28 22.38 18.40 17.37
CA VAL A 28 21.16 18.14 16.61
C VAL A 28 21.54 17.80 15.16
N PRO A 29 21.18 16.60 14.66
CA PRO A 29 21.36 16.23 13.25
C PRO A 29 20.50 17.11 12.33
N ASP A 30 20.90 17.22 11.06
CA ASP A 30 20.04 17.79 10.03
C ASP A 30 18.83 16.89 9.72
N LEU A 31 17.94 17.39 8.87
CA LEU A 31 16.68 16.72 8.53
C LEU A 31 16.90 15.41 7.76
N GLU A 32 17.96 15.31 6.95
CA GLU A 32 18.32 14.10 6.20
C GLU A 32 18.76 12.97 7.13
N ALA A 33 19.67 13.27 8.06
CA ALA A 33 20.11 12.28 9.05
C ALA A 33 18.95 11.84 9.97
N ARG A 34 17.95 12.70 10.21
CA ARG A 34 16.70 12.32 10.91
C ARG A 34 15.78 11.47 10.04
N MET A 35 15.73 11.71 8.73
CA MET A 35 14.93 10.90 7.80
C MET A 35 15.45 9.46 7.78
N ASP A 36 16.78 9.27 7.87
CA ASP A 36 17.38 7.95 8.02
C ASP A 36 16.92 7.19 9.28
N ASP A 37 16.52 7.88 10.36
CA ASP A 37 15.95 7.22 11.54
C ASP A 37 14.65 6.49 11.20
N ILE A 38 13.79 7.09 10.36
CA ILE A 38 12.55 6.45 9.92
C ILE A 38 12.88 5.14 9.20
N ARG A 39 13.85 5.17 8.28
CA ARG A 39 14.28 3.97 7.54
C ARG A 39 14.84 2.91 8.49
N ALA A 40 15.71 3.29 9.43
CA ALA A 40 16.29 2.38 10.40
C ALA A 40 15.22 1.72 11.30
N VAL A 41 14.24 2.50 11.77
CA VAL A 41 13.11 2.01 12.57
C VAL A 41 12.22 1.08 11.74
N MET A 42 11.93 1.44 10.50
CA MET A 42 11.14 0.60 9.58
C MET A 42 11.83 -0.74 9.34
N ASP A 43 13.13 -0.73 9.03
CA ASP A 43 13.93 -1.94 8.79
C ASP A 43 13.97 -2.84 10.05
N ALA A 44 14.24 -2.25 11.23
CA ALA A 44 14.25 -2.97 12.51
C ALA A 44 12.87 -3.54 12.89
N ALA A 45 11.80 -2.85 12.50
CA ALA A 45 10.43 -3.31 12.68
C ALA A 45 10.00 -4.34 11.61
N GLY A 46 10.78 -4.56 10.54
CA GLY A 46 10.34 -5.37 9.40
C GLY A 46 9.16 -4.75 8.67
N SER A 47 9.16 -3.42 8.50
CA SER A 47 8.17 -2.68 7.72
C SER A 47 8.80 -2.22 6.41
N GLU A 48 8.45 -2.91 5.32
CA GLU A 48 8.94 -2.55 3.98
C GLU A 48 8.30 -1.26 3.47
N ARG A 49 7.02 -1.05 3.76
CA ARG A 49 6.26 0.12 3.34
C ARG A 49 5.24 0.54 4.40
N ALA A 50 5.07 1.84 4.64
CA ALA A 50 4.15 2.36 5.66
C ALA A 50 3.48 3.68 5.25
N THR A 51 2.30 3.97 5.80
CA THR A 51 1.72 5.31 5.75
C THR A 51 2.32 6.14 6.88
N LEU A 52 2.89 7.30 6.55
CA LEU A 52 3.51 8.18 7.52
C LEU A 52 2.48 9.16 8.11
N LEU A 53 2.45 9.29 9.43
CA LEU A 53 1.65 10.29 10.14
C LEU A 53 2.57 11.35 10.73
N GLY A 54 2.62 12.53 10.11
CA GLY A 54 3.34 13.69 10.57
C GLY A 54 2.48 14.57 11.48
N LEU A 55 2.86 14.67 12.75
CA LEU A 55 2.23 15.57 13.73
C LEU A 55 3.22 16.68 14.11
N GLY A 56 2.79 17.95 14.06
CA GLY A 56 3.62 19.10 14.42
C GLY A 56 4.97 19.10 13.68
N ASP A 57 6.08 19.09 14.42
CA ASP A 57 7.44 19.05 13.88
C ASP A 57 7.75 17.76 13.08
N GLY A 58 6.97 16.70 13.29
CA GLY A 58 7.04 15.47 12.49
C GLY A 58 6.53 15.63 11.06
N ALA A 59 5.76 16.68 10.76
CA ALA A 59 5.20 16.92 9.44
C ALA A 59 6.29 17.12 8.37
N ALA A 60 7.26 18.00 8.64
CA ALA A 60 8.37 18.27 7.73
C ALA A 60 9.22 17.02 7.46
N LEU A 61 9.49 16.23 8.51
CA LEU A 61 10.24 14.98 8.41
C LEU A 61 9.49 13.92 7.60
N ALA A 62 8.18 13.76 7.85
CA ALA A 62 7.34 12.82 7.12
C ALA A 62 7.19 13.20 5.64
N ALA A 63 7.05 14.50 5.35
CA ALA A 63 7.00 15.02 3.98
C ALA A 63 8.31 14.76 3.22
N LEU A 64 9.46 15.01 3.84
CA LEU A 64 10.76 14.72 3.24
C LEU A 64 10.94 13.23 2.94
N PHE A 65 10.57 12.36 3.90
CA PHE A 65 10.67 10.92 3.69
C PHE A 65 9.75 10.47 2.54
N ALA A 66 8.50 10.93 2.50
CA ALA A 66 7.54 10.57 1.46
C ALA A 66 7.96 11.04 0.06
N ALA A 67 8.60 12.22 -0.03
CA ALA A 67 9.15 12.73 -1.28
C ALA A 67 10.39 11.93 -1.74
N THR A 68 11.23 11.52 -0.80
CA THR A 68 12.52 10.86 -1.09
C THR A 68 12.37 9.37 -1.37
N TYR A 69 11.47 8.69 -0.64
CA TYR A 69 11.27 7.23 -0.68
C TYR A 69 9.80 6.86 -0.94
N PRO A 70 9.24 7.16 -2.13
CA PRO A 70 7.87 6.80 -2.47
C PRO A 70 7.63 5.28 -2.46
N GLU A 71 8.64 4.46 -2.74
CA GLU A 71 8.58 3.00 -2.67
C GLU A 71 8.47 2.47 -1.24
N ARG A 72 9.01 3.22 -0.26
CA ARG A 72 8.88 2.93 1.18
C ARG A 72 7.64 3.58 1.80
N SER A 73 6.91 4.40 1.05
CA SER A 73 5.77 5.18 1.53
C SER A 73 4.47 4.70 0.90
N ALA A 74 3.54 4.18 1.70
CA ALA A 74 2.20 3.79 1.22
C ALA A 74 1.27 5.00 1.07
N GLY A 75 1.50 6.03 1.89
CA GLY A 75 0.80 7.30 1.88
C GLY A 75 1.39 8.26 2.93
N LEU A 76 0.88 9.48 2.95
CA LEU A 76 1.27 10.52 3.89
C LEU A 76 0.03 11.17 4.52
N ILE A 77 0.05 11.35 5.83
CA ILE A 77 -0.96 12.08 6.58
C ILE A 77 -0.24 13.20 7.34
N LEU A 78 -0.62 14.45 7.07
CA LEU A 78 -0.13 15.61 7.78
C LEU A 78 -1.25 16.14 8.67
N TYR A 79 -0.99 16.26 9.97
CA TYR A 79 -1.91 16.93 10.90
C TYR A 79 -1.42 18.35 11.13
N GLY A 80 -2.17 19.32 10.59
CA GLY A 80 -1.71 20.70 10.45
C GLY A 80 -0.74 20.88 9.28
N GLY A 81 -0.69 22.09 8.73
CA GLY A 81 0.08 22.43 7.54
C GLY A 81 1.53 22.82 7.82
N ASN A 82 2.20 22.20 8.80
CA ASN A 82 3.51 22.61 9.35
C ASN A 82 4.69 22.38 8.37
N ALA A 83 4.65 22.99 7.19
CA ALA A 83 5.72 22.92 6.19
C ALA A 83 6.86 23.89 6.51
N ARG A 84 6.61 24.90 7.36
CA ARG A 84 7.59 25.86 7.87
C ARG A 84 7.13 26.38 9.24
N MET A 85 8.05 26.58 10.17
CA MET A 85 7.72 27.10 11.52
C MET A 85 7.75 28.62 11.63
N THR A 86 8.60 29.29 10.85
CA THR A 86 8.78 30.75 10.90
C THR A 86 7.99 31.45 9.81
N TRP A 87 7.56 32.68 10.09
CA TRP A 87 6.86 33.53 9.13
C TRP A 87 7.71 33.79 7.88
N ALA A 88 7.05 33.86 6.73
CA ALA A 88 7.62 34.38 5.49
C ALA A 88 6.54 35.20 4.74
N PRO A 89 6.91 36.10 3.81
CA PRO A 89 5.93 36.87 3.04
C PRO A 89 4.89 36.02 2.30
N ASP A 90 5.28 34.83 1.84
CA ASP A 90 4.43 33.84 1.17
C ASP A 90 3.96 32.70 2.10
N TYR A 91 4.20 32.84 3.41
CA TYR A 91 3.79 31.89 4.46
C TYR A 91 3.47 32.63 5.77
N PRO A 92 2.27 33.23 5.87
CA PRO A 92 1.92 34.11 6.99
C PRO A 92 1.57 33.39 8.30
N TRP A 93 1.49 32.06 8.30
CA TRP A 93 1.07 31.25 9.47
C TRP A 93 2.19 30.93 10.45
N GLY A 94 3.45 31.10 10.05
CA GLY A 94 4.59 30.86 10.91
C GLY A 94 4.82 31.96 11.95
N LEU A 95 5.65 31.67 12.95
CA LEU A 95 6.03 32.62 14.00
C LEU A 95 6.99 33.69 13.46
N THR A 96 6.75 34.96 13.80
CA THR A 96 7.69 36.05 13.47
C THR A 96 8.99 35.90 14.28
N GLU A 97 10.08 36.50 13.81
CA GLU A 97 11.38 36.43 14.49
C GLU A 97 11.34 37.01 15.92
N ASP A 98 10.57 38.08 16.13
CA ASP A 98 10.35 38.69 17.45
C ASP A 98 9.54 37.77 18.37
N ALA A 99 8.46 37.17 17.86
CA ALA A 99 7.66 36.20 18.61
C ALA A 99 8.50 34.98 18.97
N TRP A 100 9.27 34.46 18.01
CA TRP A 100 10.19 33.34 18.19
C TRP A 100 11.22 33.64 19.29
N THR A 101 11.91 34.77 19.20
CA THR A 101 12.95 35.17 20.17
C THR A 101 12.38 35.36 21.57
N GLY A 102 11.19 35.97 21.70
CA GLY A 102 10.52 36.19 22.98
C GLY A 102 9.95 34.93 23.61
N GLU A 103 9.38 34.03 22.82
CA GLU A 103 8.77 32.77 23.27
C GLU A 103 9.84 31.71 23.59
N HIS A 104 10.79 31.52 22.68
CA HIS A 104 11.77 30.44 22.75
C HIS A 104 13.03 30.80 23.54
N GLY A 105 13.35 32.10 23.66
CA GLY A 105 14.46 32.58 24.51
C GLY A 105 14.27 32.22 25.99
N ARG A 106 13.02 31.98 26.42
CA ARG A 106 12.68 31.64 27.81
C ARG A 106 12.64 30.13 28.09
N ILE A 107 12.66 29.29 27.06
CA ILE A 107 12.60 27.82 27.19
C ILE A 107 13.61 27.29 28.20
N PRO A 108 14.92 27.65 28.17
CA PRO A 108 15.89 27.11 29.12
C PRO A 108 15.55 27.36 30.58
N GLU A 109 14.84 28.45 30.88
CA GLU A 109 14.48 28.87 32.24
C GLU A 109 13.20 28.16 32.73
N ILE A 110 12.22 27.99 31.85
CA ILE A 110 10.88 27.51 32.20
C ILE A 110 10.67 26.02 31.91
N TRP A 111 11.48 25.41 31.05
CA TRP A 111 11.31 24.03 30.57
C TRP A 111 11.18 23.03 31.72
N GLY A 112 10.17 22.17 31.62
CA GLY A 112 9.89 21.17 32.64
C GLY A 112 9.35 21.73 33.96
N ARG A 113 8.97 23.01 34.01
CA ARG A 113 8.31 23.65 35.17
C ARG A 113 6.85 23.95 34.86
N GLU A 114 6.04 24.15 35.89
CA GLU A 114 4.62 24.51 35.74
C GLU A 114 4.41 25.75 34.86
N ARG A 115 5.31 26.74 34.95
CA ARG A 115 5.29 27.92 34.08
C ARG A 115 5.35 27.57 32.59
N TYR A 116 6.20 26.61 32.18
CA TYR A 116 6.18 26.13 30.80
C TYR A 116 4.85 25.49 30.44
N GLY A 117 4.30 24.67 31.34
CA GLY A 117 3.01 24.02 31.12
C GLY A 117 1.87 25.02 30.94
N ARG A 118 1.86 26.10 31.74
CA ARG A 118 0.92 27.22 31.60
C ARG A 118 1.07 27.93 30.27
N GLU A 119 2.28 28.39 29.93
CA GLU A 119 2.51 29.14 28.69
C GLU A 119 2.21 28.27 27.45
N TRP A 120 2.61 27.00 27.45
CA TRP A 120 2.29 26.05 26.38
C TRP A 120 0.78 25.81 26.24
N ALA A 121 0.07 25.64 27.35
CA ALA A 121 -1.38 25.43 27.35
C ALA A 121 -2.12 26.69 26.92
N GLU A 122 -1.69 27.88 27.36
CA GLU A 122 -2.23 29.15 26.88
C GLU A 122 -2.12 29.26 25.36
N ILE A 123 -0.93 29.06 24.79
CA ILE A 123 -0.73 29.12 23.34
C ILE A 123 -1.54 28.03 22.61
N SER A 124 -1.53 26.81 23.12
CA SER A 124 -2.18 25.66 22.46
C SER A 124 -3.71 25.68 22.59
N LEU A 125 -4.27 26.23 23.66
CA LEU A 125 -5.71 26.21 23.96
C LEU A 125 -6.45 27.52 23.66
N LEU A 126 -5.80 28.69 23.79
CA LEU A 126 -6.44 29.96 23.44
C LEU A 126 -6.73 30.02 21.93
N LEU A 127 -5.85 29.45 21.10
CA LEU A 127 -6.06 29.35 19.66
C LEU A 127 -7.24 28.43 19.28
N ASP A 128 -7.56 27.46 20.14
CA ASP A 128 -8.73 26.58 19.98
C ASP A 128 -10.02 27.16 20.59
N GLY A 129 -9.91 28.25 21.38
CA GLY A 129 -11.02 28.93 22.06
C GLY A 129 -11.50 28.24 23.33
N ASN A 130 -10.62 27.49 24.02
CA ASN A 130 -10.91 26.83 25.30
C ASN A 130 -10.39 27.65 26.49
N ASP A 131 -10.89 27.35 27.70
CA ASP A 131 -10.36 27.92 28.95
C ASP A 131 -8.92 27.43 29.18
N PRO A 132 -7.93 28.33 29.20
CA PRO A 132 -6.54 27.94 29.40
C PRO A 132 -6.23 27.58 30.87
N ASP A 133 -7.09 27.89 31.86
CA ASP A 133 -6.78 27.66 33.28
C ASP A 133 -7.06 26.22 33.74
N ASP A 134 -6.20 25.30 33.27
CA ASP A 134 -6.22 23.89 33.66
C ASP A 134 -4.90 23.50 34.36
N PRO A 135 -4.86 23.53 35.72
CA PRO A 135 -3.67 23.18 36.49
C PRO A 135 -3.17 21.74 36.25
N GLU A 136 -4.07 20.79 35.95
CA GLU A 136 -3.67 19.41 35.66
C GLU A 136 -2.93 19.34 34.32
N LEU A 137 -3.42 20.05 33.31
CA LEU A 137 -2.75 20.16 32.02
C LEU A 137 -1.37 20.82 32.14
N PHE A 138 -1.23 21.87 32.96
CA PHE A 138 0.07 22.53 33.17
C PHE A 138 1.10 21.56 33.77
N GLN A 139 0.69 20.81 34.79
CA GLN A 139 1.55 19.82 35.43
C GLN A 139 1.91 18.68 34.48
N TRP A 140 0.93 18.23 33.67
CA TRP A 140 1.15 17.22 32.65
C TRP A 140 2.15 17.71 31.59
N ALA A 141 1.99 18.91 31.04
CA ALA A 141 2.88 19.47 30.03
C ALA A 141 4.30 19.69 30.58
N ALA A 142 4.43 20.17 31.81
CA ALA A 142 5.71 20.25 32.51
C ALA A 142 6.36 18.88 32.68
N LYS A 143 5.58 17.85 33.00
CA LYS A 143 6.07 16.46 33.11
C LYS A 143 6.50 15.90 31.77
N TRP A 144 5.71 16.12 30.72
CA TRP A 144 6.02 15.72 29.35
C TRP A 144 7.35 16.35 28.88
N ALA A 145 7.53 17.65 29.08
CA ALA A 145 8.75 18.37 28.74
C ALA A 145 10.02 17.72 29.36
N ARG A 146 9.95 17.30 30.63
CA ARG A 146 11.07 16.62 31.31
C ARG A 146 11.41 15.26 30.71
N TYR A 147 10.42 14.53 30.20
CA TYR A 147 10.65 13.24 29.54
C TYR A 147 11.11 13.40 28.09
N ALA A 148 10.66 14.44 27.41
CA ALA A 148 11.00 14.70 26.02
C ALA A 148 12.49 15.03 25.85
N ALA A 149 12.98 16.09 26.50
CA ALA A 149 14.32 16.62 26.26
C ALA A 149 14.92 17.31 27.50
N ALA A 150 16.25 17.34 27.58
CA ALA A 150 16.91 18.30 28.46
C ALA A 150 16.70 19.72 27.93
N PRO A 151 16.68 20.77 28.78
CA PRO A 151 16.42 22.15 28.33
C PRO A 151 17.37 22.63 27.22
N GLY A 152 18.66 22.27 27.31
CA GLY A 152 19.66 22.63 26.30
C GLY A 152 19.43 21.93 24.96
N ASP A 153 19.03 20.66 24.99
CA ASP A 153 18.67 19.91 23.78
C ASP A 153 17.44 20.53 23.12
N MET A 154 16.43 20.86 23.94
CA MET A 154 15.19 21.47 23.46
C MET A 154 15.46 22.77 22.69
N LEU A 155 16.28 23.67 23.25
CA LEU A 155 16.70 24.90 22.57
C LEU A 155 17.41 24.65 21.23
N ALA A 156 18.12 23.52 21.11
CA ALA A 156 18.79 23.14 19.88
C ALA A 156 17.80 22.58 18.84
N PHE A 157 16.86 21.72 19.24
CA PHE A 157 15.77 21.23 18.37
C PHE A 157 14.93 22.38 17.84
N ASP A 158 14.60 23.30 18.74
CA ASP A 158 13.78 24.44 18.46
C ASP A 158 14.40 25.34 17.36
N ARG A 159 15.68 25.71 17.51
CA ARG A 159 16.43 26.44 16.47
C ARG A 159 16.47 25.70 15.13
N MET A 160 16.62 24.38 15.16
CA MET A 160 16.58 23.57 13.94
C MET A 160 15.20 23.64 13.26
N TRP A 161 14.11 23.52 14.03
CA TRP A 161 12.75 23.62 13.48
C TRP A 161 12.45 25.00 12.89
N ALA A 162 12.90 26.09 13.52
CA ALA A 162 12.77 27.44 12.94
C ALA A 162 13.45 27.61 11.58
N GLN A 163 14.55 26.88 11.36
CA GLN A 163 15.32 26.88 10.12
C GLN A 163 14.81 25.86 9.09
N THR A 164 13.84 25.02 9.47
CA THR A 164 13.29 23.98 8.60
C THR A 164 12.16 24.54 7.74
N ASP A 165 12.32 24.38 6.42
CA ASP A 165 11.32 24.73 5.42
C ASP A 165 11.29 23.63 4.36
N VAL A 166 10.15 22.94 4.24
CA VAL A 166 9.95 21.85 3.27
C VAL A 166 8.99 22.24 2.16
N ARG A 167 8.60 23.52 2.03
CA ARG A 167 7.59 23.94 1.03
C ARG A 167 8.00 23.63 -0.40
N ASP A 168 9.29 23.68 -0.70
CA ASP A 168 9.83 23.45 -2.05
C ASP A 168 9.76 21.97 -2.48
N ILE A 169 9.74 21.04 -1.52
CA ILE A 169 9.68 19.60 -1.83
C ILE A 169 8.26 19.05 -1.90
N LEU A 170 7.24 19.82 -1.48
CA LEU A 170 5.85 19.33 -1.40
C LEU A 170 5.34 18.84 -2.76
N SER A 171 5.76 19.50 -3.84
CA SER A 171 5.40 19.12 -5.22
C SER A 171 6.02 17.81 -5.69
N ALA A 172 7.09 17.35 -5.04
CA ALA A 172 7.76 16.10 -5.36
C ALA A 172 7.08 14.88 -4.73
N ILE A 173 6.18 15.05 -3.76
CA ILE A 173 5.46 13.96 -3.10
C ILE A 173 4.51 13.29 -4.11
N GLN A 174 4.74 11.99 -4.38
CA GLN A 174 3.97 11.20 -5.36
C GLN A 174 3.00 10.20 -4.72
N VAL A 175 2.98 10.10 -3.39
CA VAL A 175 2.13 9.13 -2.67
C VAL A 175 0.78 9.77 -2.31
N PRO A 176 -0.29 8.98 -2.17
CA PRO A 176 -1.56 9.47 -1.67
C PRO A 176 -1.36 10.26 -0.37
N THR A 177 -1.85 11.48 -0.33
CA THR A 177 -1.61 12.40 0.79
C THR A 177 -2.92 12.96 1.34
N ALA A 178 -3.04 13.00 2.66
CA ALA A 178 -4.10 13.70 3.36
C ALA A 178 -3.52 14.81 4.24
N VAL A 179 -4.15 15.98 4.23
CA VAL A 179 -3.84 17.08 5.15
C VAL A 179 -5.07 17.30 6.04
N ILE A 180 -4.94 16.96 7.32
CA ILE A 180 -5.99 17.07 8.33
C ILE A 180 -5.84 18.41 9.05
N HIS A 181 -6.92 19.15 9.22
CA HIS A 181 -6.93 20.41 9.96
C HIS A 181 -8.20 20.59 10.79
N GLY A 182 -8.10 21.40 11.84
CA GLY A 182 -9.28 21.89 12.57
C GLY A 182 -9.95 23.08 11.89
N GLU A 183 -11.15 23.41 12.37
CA GLU A 183 -11.95 24.53 11.85
C GLU A 183 -11.42 25.91 12.28
N ARG A 184 -10.48 25.96 13.24
CA ARG A 184 -9.90 27.20 13.79
C ARG A 184 -8.39 27.19 13.66
N GLY A 185 -7.81 28.34 13.32
CA GLY A 185 -6.36 28.59 13.33
C GLY A 185 -5.56 28.02 12.15
N ASP A 186 -5.81 26.76 11.76
CA ASP A 186 -4.87 26.01 10.91
C ASP A 186 -5.37 25.78 9.47
N GLN A 187 -6.61 26.17 9.14
CA GLN A 187 -7.22 25.89 7.83
C GLN A 187 -6.42 26.47 6.66
N GLY A 188 -6.06 27.76 6.73
CA GLY A 188 -5.34 28.41 5.62
C GLY A 188 -3.96 27.80 5.37
N GLU A 189 -3.26 27.40 6.45
CA GLU A 189 -1.97 26.73 6.36
C GLU A 189 -2.11 25.35 5.71
N ALA A 190 -3.13 24.59 6.13
CA ALA A 190 -3.44 23.28 5.58
C ALA A 190 -3.83 23.34 4.10
N GLU A 191 -4.66 24.31 3.70
CA GLU A 191 -5.02 24.58 2.31
C GLU A 191 -3.77 24.90 1.47
N HIS A 192 -2.86 25.73 2.00
CA HIS A 192 -1.62 26.07 1.32
C HIS A 192 -0.75 24.84 1.08
N VAL A 193 -0.55 24.00 2.11
CA VAL A 193 0.23 22.76 1.98
C VAL A 193 -0.43 21.78 1.02
N ALA A 194 -1.74 21.54 1.16
CA ALA A 194 -2.48 20.64 0.29
C ALA A 194 -2.41 21.09 -1.18
N SER A 195 -2.48 22.40 -1.45
CA SER A 195 -2.39 22.93 -2.82
C SER A 195 -1.04 22.68 -3.50
N ARG A 196 0.02 22.46 -2.73
CA ARG A 196 1.38 22.21 -3.25
C ARG A 196 1.69 20.72 -3.39
N VAL A 197 0.87 19.82 -2.85
CA VAL A 197 1.06 18.37 -2.94
C VAL A 197 0.10 17.80 -4.01
N PRO A 198 0.61 17.15 -5.07
CA PRO A 198 -0.22 16.57 -6.13
C PRO A 198 -1.27 15.60 -5.58
N GLY A 199 -2.54 15.87 -5.86
CA GLY A 199 -3.65 14.98 -5.48
C GLY A 199 -3.93 14.90 -3.97
N ALA A 200 -3.38 15.80 -3.15
CA ALA A 200 -3.65 15.80 -1.73
C ALA A 200 -5.13 16.04 -1.41
N LYS A 201 -5.64 15.27 -0.44
CA LYS A 201 -7.01 15.40 0.08
C LYS A 201 -6.96 16.28 1.33
N LEU A 202 -7.66 17.41 1.31
CA LEU A 202 -7.84 18.26 2.49
C LEU A 202 -9.01 17.71 3.33
N LEU A 203 -8.76 17.41 4.60
CA LEU A 203 -9.71 16.77 5.50
C LEU A 203 -10.01 17.67 6.71
N PRO A 204 -11.12 18.42 6.70
CA PRO A 204 -11.54 19.18 7.87
C PRO A 204 -12.04 18.23 8.96
N LEU A 205 -11.63 18.50 10.20
CA LEU A 205 -12.04 17.72 11.37
C LEU A 205 -12.78 18.63 12.37
N PRO A 206 -14.11 18.51 12.47
CA PRO A 206 -14.91 19.33 13.40
C PRO A 206 -14.44 19.19 14.84
N GLY A 207 -14.24 20.32 15.52
CA GLY A 207 -13.75 20.34 16.91
C GLY A 207 -12.31 19.87 17.09
N ALA A 208 -11.55 19.67 16.01
CA ALA A 208 -10.14 19.38 16.09
C ALA A 208 -9.34 20.57 16.60
N ARG A 209 -8.34 20.24 17.39
CA ARG A 209 -7.39 21.12 18.06
C ARG A 209 -6.06 21.07 17.35
N ARG A 210 -5.26 22.14 17.48
CA ARG A 210 -3.88 22.16 16.94
C ARG A 210 -3.03 21.00 17.47
N VAL A 211 -3.31 20.55 18.69
CA VAL A 211 -2.70 19.36 19.30
C VAL A 211 -3.57 18.13 19.05
N ALA A 212 -3.14 17.27 18.12
CA ALA A 212 -3.91 16.13 17.62
C ALA A 212 -4.50 15.21 18.69
N TRP A 213 -3.77 14.93 19.77
CA TRP A 213 -4.24 14.03 20.82
C TRP A 213 -5.22 14.66 21.82
N MET A 214 -5.42 15.98 21.72
CA MET A 214 -6.40 16.74 22.50
C MET A 214 -7.72 16.95 21.72
N SER A 215 -7.74 16.58 20.44
CA SER A 215 -8.90 16.59 19.56
C SER A 215 -9.86 15.43 19.87
N ASP A 216 -11.02 15.41 19.20
CA ASP A 216 -11.88 14.22 19.17
C ASP A 216 -11.12 13.05 18.50
N LEU A 217 -10.67 12.13 19.35
CA LEU A 217 -9.83 11.01 18.96
C LEU A 217 -10.59 9.97 18.15
N ASP A 218 -11.91 9.88 18.31
CA ASP A 218 -12.73 8.94 17.56
C ASP A 218 -12.93 9.45 16.14
N GLN A 219 -13.28 10.73 15.97
CA GLN A 219 -13.36 11.36 14.64
C GLN A 219 -12.00 11.37 13.91
N LEU A 220 -10.91 11.67 14.61
CA LEU A 220 -9.56 11.60 14.03
C LEU A 220 -9.22 10.18 13.57
N SER A 221 -9.58 9.17 14.37
CA SER A 221 -9.36 7.77 14.02
C SER A 221 -10.20 7.35 12.81
N GLU A 222 -11.45 7.79 12.73
CA GLU A 222 -12.32 7.52 11.59
C GLU A 222 -11.80 8.17 10.30
N ALA A 223 -11.37 9.44 10.36
CA ALA A 223 -10.79 10.14 9.22
C ALA A 223 -9.52 9.46 8.69
N ILE A 224 -8.60 9.08 9.60
CA ILE A 224 -7.40 8.33 9.24
C ILE A 224 -7.77 6.96 8.64
N ARG A 225 -8.72 6.24 9.25
CA ARG A 225 -9.17 4.92 8.76
C ARG A 225 -9.78 5.01 7.36
N ALA A 226 -10.63 6.00 7.12
CA ALA A 226 -11.23 6.23 5.81
C ALA A 226 -10.16 6.51 4.74
N PHE A 227 -9.15 7.33 5.08
CA PHE A 227 -8.04 7.61 4.18
C PHE A 227 -7.20 6.36 3.89
N LEU A 228 -6.82 5.60 4.92
CA LEU A 228 -6.08 4.34 4.77
C LEU A 228 -6.85 3.33 3.89
N GLY A 229 -8.17 3.23 4.07
CA GLY A 229 -9.03 2.41 3.21
C GLY A 229 -9.04 2.87 1.75
N SER A 230 -8.98 4.19 1.50
CA SER A 230 -8.90 4.72 0.13
C SER A 230 -7.58 4.35 -0.57
N ILE A 231 -6.46 4.34 0.15
CA ILE A 231 -5.15 3.92 -0.37
C ILE A 231 -5.20 2.45 -0.78
N GLN A 232 -5.74 1.59 0.09
CA GLN A 232 -5.85 0.16 -0.19
C GLN A 232 -6.74 -0.10 -1.41
N HIS A 233 -7.83 0.65 -1.56
CA HIS A 233 -8.72 0.51 -2.70
C HIS A 233 -8.07 0.97 -4.02
N GLU A 234 -7.34 2.09 -4.00
CA GLU A 234 -6.60 2.58 -5.16
C GLU A 234 -5.48 1.60 -5.55
N GLN A 235 -4.72 1.04 -4.59
CA GLN A 235 -3.70 0.03 -4.86
C GLN A 235 -4.28 -1.26 -5.47
N ALA A 236 -5.39 -1.76 -4.91
CA ALA A 236 -6.07 -2.94 -5.45
C ALA A 236 -6.61 -2.72 -6.88
N ALA A 237 -6.92 -1.48 -7.27
CA ALA A 237 -7.32 -1.15 -8.63
C ALA A 237 -6.16 -1.23 -9.64
N PHE A 238 -4.91 -0.97 -9.19
CA PHE A 238 -3.71 -1.12 -10.03
C PHE A 238 -3.20 -2.56 -10.13
N ASP A 239 -3.60 -3.43 -9.21
CA ASP A 239 -3.31 -4.87 -9.25
C ASP A 239 -4.23 -5.66 -10.20
N ARG A 240 -5.13 -4.96 -10.91
CA ARG A 240 -5.96 -5.53 -11.96
C ARG A 240 -5.31 -5.37 -13.31
N LEU A 241 -5.03 -6.49 -13.98
CA LEU A 241 -4.45 -6.49 -15.31
C LEU A 241 -5.18 -7.48 -16.23
N LEU A 242 -5.22 -7.17 -17.52
CA LEU A 242 -5.75 -8.06 -18.54
C LEU A 242 -4.74 -9.16 -18.84
N ALA A 243 -5.11 -10.42 -18.65
CA ALA A 243 -4.25 -11.57 -18.96
C ALA A 243 -5.06 -12.75 -19.53
N THR A 244 -4.36 -13.64 -20.24
CA THR A 244 -4.91 -14.95 -20.61
C THR A 244 -4.54 -15.98 -19.56
N VAL A 245 -5.54 -16.63 -18.97
CA VAL A 245 -5.37 -17.77 -18.06
C VAL A 245 -5.41 -19.08 -18.85
N LEU A 246 -4.50 -19.99 -18.52
CA LEU A 246 -4.47 -21.37 -19.00
C LEU A 246 -4.66 -22.30 -17.81
N PHE A 247 -5.66 -23.18 -17.91
CA PHE A 247 -5.83 -24.31 -17.04
C PHE A 247 -5.51 -25.59 -17.80
N THR A 248 -4.70 -26.47 -17.21
CA THR A 248 -4.50 -27.83 -17.70
C THR A 248 -4.87 -28.82 -16.61
N ASP A 249 -5.28 -30.02 -17.02
CA ASP A 249 -5.66 -31.09 -16.11
C ASP A 249 -5.42 -32.47 -16.77
N ILE A 250 -5.00 -33.48 -16.00
CA ILE A 250 -4.77 -34.83 -16.53
C ILE A 250 -6.11 -35.58 -16.58
N VAL A 251 -6.40 -36.20 -17.72
CA VAL A 251 -7.64 -36.96 -17.90
C VAL A 251 -7.59 -38.26 -17.10
N ASP A 252 -8.66 -38.52 -16.35
CA ASP A 252 -8.86 -39.74 -15.54
C ASP A 252 -7.71 -40.07 -14.58
N SER A 253 -7.02 -39.04 -14.08
CA SER A 253 -5.83 -39.19 -13.22
C SER A 253 -6.03 -40.07 -12.00
N THR A 254 -7.20 -40.01 -11.37
CA THR A 254 -7.53 -40.84 -10.21
C THR A 254 -7.59 -42.32 -10.57
N SER A 255 -8.23 -42.66 -11.70
CA SER A 255 -8.31 -44.04 -12.18
C SER A 255 -6.94 -44.55 -12.63
N GLN A 256 -6.13 -43.70 -13.27
CA GLN A 256 -4.77 -44.05 -13.67
C GLN A 256 -3.85 -44.29 -12.47
N SER A 257 -3.91 -43.42 -11.45
CA SER A 257 -3.17 -43.60 -10.21
C SER A 257 -3.53 -44.92 -9.50
N ALA A 258 -4.83 -45.25 -9.44
CA ALA A 258 -5.29 -46.50 -8.84
C ALA A 258 -4.82 -47.76 -9.60
N ALA A 259 -4.74 -47.68 -10.94
CA ALA A 259 -4.32 -48.80 -11.78
C ALA A 259 -2.79 -49.03 -11.75
N MET A 260 -2.00 -47.96 -11.72
CA MET A 260 -0.52 -48.04 -11.80
C MET A 260 0.16 -48.12 -10.43
N GLY A 261 -0.52 -47.65 -9.37
CA GLY A 261 0.04 -47.48 -8.04
C GLY A 261 0.88 -46.20 -7.90
N ASP A 262 0.91 -45.65 -6.68
CA ASP A 262 1.43 -44.31 -6.38
C ASP A 262 2.87 -44.06 -6.87
N GLN A 263 3.74 -45.07 -6.78
CA GLN A 263 5.15 -44.89 -7.17
C GLN A 263 5.33 -44.74 -8.69
N ALA A 264 4.58 -45.51 -9.49
CA ALA A 264 4.63 -45.41 -10.95
C ALA A 264 3.93 -44.13 -11.41
N TRP A 265 2.80 -43.80 -10.78
CA TRP A 265 2.07 -42.56 -11.04
C TRP A 265 2.91 -41.32 -10.74
N GLY A 266 3.67 -41.31 -9.64
CA GLY A 266 4.58 -40.20 -9.32
C GLY A 266 5.59 -39.89 -10.43
N LYS A 267 6.13 -40.92 -11.10
CA LYS A 267 7.05 -40.73 -12.24
C LYS A 267 6.35 -40.12 -13.46
N VAL A 268 5.11 -40.51 -13.72
CA VAL A 268 4.28 -39.94 -14.79
C VAL A 268 3.98 -38.47 -14.49
N GLN A 269 3.64 -38.14 -13.24
CA GLN A 269 3.41 -36.77 -12.80
C GLN A 269 4.68 -35.91 -12.90
N ASP A 270 5.84 -36.42 -12.50
CA ASP A 270 7.11 -35.70 -12.63
C ASP A 270 7.44 -35.41 -14.10
N GLY A 271 7.23 -36.39 -14.98
CA GLY A 271 7.39 -36.21 -16.43
C GLY A 271 6.42 -35.17 -17.01
N HIS A 272 5.15 -35.22 -16.58
CA HIS A 272 4.13 -34.27 -16.98
C HIS A 272 4.50 -32.84 -16.57
N ASP A 273 4.89 -32.65 -15.30
CA ASP A 273 5.28 -31.35 -14.77
C ASP A 273 6.47 -30.75 -15.55
N LEU A 274 7.45 -31.57 -15.91
CA LEU A 274 8.58 -31.14 -16.73
C LEU A 274 8.16 -30.70 -18.13
N ILE A 275 7.26 -31.45 -18.79
CA ILE A 275 6.73 -31.09 -20.10
C ILE A 275 5.97 -29.76 -20.03
N VAL A 276 5.07 -29.61 -19.05
CA VAL A 276 4.28 -28.38 -18.89
C VAL A 276 5.19 -27.19 -18.65
N ARG A 277 6.13 -27.27 -17.69
CA ARG A 277 7.07 -26.18 -17.39
C ARG A 277 7.96 -25.83 -18.58
N ALA A 278 8.39 -26.82 -19.36
CA ALA A 278 9.17 -26.58 -20.56
C ALA A 278 8.36 -25.82 -21.63
N GLN A 279 7.09 -26.17 -21.84
CA GLN A 279 6.24 -25.41 -22.76
C GLN A 279 5.90 -24.01 -22.24
N LEU A 280 5.60 -23.87 -20.93
CA LEU A 280 5.40 -22.55 -20.32
C LEU A 280 6.63 -21.65 -20.53
N ALA A 281 7.84 -22.15 -20.25
CA ALA A 281 9.07 -21.41 -20.51
C ALA A 281 9.24 -21.04 -21.99
N ARG A 282 8.99 -21.99 -22.91
CA ARG A 282 9.12 -21.79 -24.36
C ARG A 282 8.17 -20.71 -24.91
N PHE A 283 6.95 -20.67 -24.40
CA PHE A 283 5.91 -19.73 -24.84
C PHE A 283 5.78 -18.52 -23.92
N HIS A 284 6.71 -18.35 -22.97
CA HIS A 284 6.75 -17.28 -21.98
C HIS A 284 5.46 -17.16 -21.15
N GLY A 285 4.90 -18.30 -20.75
CA GLY A 285 3.87 -18.38 -19.73
C GLY A 285 4.47 -18.33 -18.33
N ARG A 286 3.76 -17.70 -17.40
CA ARG A 286 4.09 -17.69 -15.99
C ARG A 286 3.26 -18.74 -15.27
N GLU A 287 3.92 -19.74 -14.68
CA GLU A 287 3.27 -20.67 -13.73
C GLU A 287 2.80 -19.86 -12.51
N ILE A 288 1.52 -19.95 -12.16
CA ILE A 288 0.98 -19.35 -10.93
C ILE A 288 0.99 -20.39 -9.82
N ARG A 289 0.34 -21.53 -10.07
CA ARG A 289 0.30 -22.64 -9.11
C ARG A 289 -0.04 -23.97 -9.78
N LYS A 290 0.43 -25.05 -9.16
CA LYS A 290 -0.01 -26.42 -9.46
C LYS A 290 -1.28 -26.74 -8.66
N MET A 291 -2.24 -27.42 -9.29
CA MET A 291 -3.55 -27.77 -8.73
C MET A 291 -3.74 -29.29 -8.78
N GLY A 292 -3.04 -30.01 -7.90
CA GLY A 292 -3.04 -31.48 -7.93
C GLY A 292 -2.22 -31.99 -9.12
N ASP A 293 -2.90 -32.51 -10.13
CA ASP A 293 -2.38 -32.95 -11.43
C ASP A 293 -2.51 -31.89 -12.54
N GLY A 294 -3.21 -30.80 -12.26
CA GLY A 294 -3.36 -29.66 -13.17
C GLY A 294 -2.42 -28.49 -12.92
N PHE A 295 -2.40 -27.53 -13.85
CA PHE A 295 -1.66 -26.27 -13.74
C PHE A 295 -2.56 -25.07 -14.00
N LEU A 296 -2.29 -23.98 -13.27
CA LEU A 296 -2.74 -22.64 -13.60
C LEU A 296 -1.55 -21.78 -14.02
N ALA A 297 -1.61 -21.23 -15.22
CA ALA A 297 -0.62 -20.31 -15.76
C ALA A 297 -1.26 -19.06 -16.38
N THR A 298 -0.50 -17.97 -16.46
CA THR A 298 -0.91 -16.73 -17.12
C THR A 298 0.01 -16.37 -18.28
N PHE A 299 -0.57 -15.66 -19.26
CA PHE A 299 0.13 -15.13 -20.42
C PHE A 299 -0.32 -13.69 -20.69
N ASP A 300 0.60 -12.88 -21.19
CA ASP A 300 0.39 -11.53 -21.69
C ASP A 300 -0.25 -11.48 -23.09
N GLY A 301 -0.49 -12.63 -23.73
CA GLY A 301 -1.13 -12.72 -25.03
C GLY A 301 -1.89 -14.04 -25.26
N PRO A 302 -3.09 -14.01 -25.85
CA PRO A 302 -3.90 -15.23 -26.03
C PRO A 302 -3.35 -16.20 -27.07
N GLY A 303 -2.78 -15.69 -28.18
CA GLY A 303 -2.25 -16.56 -29.25
C GLY A 303 -1.08 -17.45 -28.79
N ARG A 304 -0.22 -16.95 -27.90
CA ARG A 304 0.87 -17.76 -27.30
C ARG A 304 0.36 -18.76 -26.29
N ALA A 305 -0.66 -18.40 -25.51
CA ALA A 305 -1.26 -19.30 -24.54
C ALA A 305 -1.90 -20.49 -25.24
N VAL A 306 -2.61 -20.26 -26.35
CA VAL A 306 -3.21 -21.33 -27.17
C VAL A 306 -2.14 -22.24 -27.77
N ARG A 307 -1.06 -21.69 -28.33
CA ARG A 307 0.04 -22.50 -28.87
C ARG A 307 0.76 -23.30 -27.78
N CYS A 308 0.92 -22.73 -26.59
CA CYS A 308 1.44 -23.44 -25.44
C CYS A 308 0.54 -24.63 -25.07
N ALA A 309 -0.78 -24.42 -25.01
CA ALA A 309 -1.74 -25.49 -24.72
C ALA A 309 -1.72 -26.60 -25.77
N GLN A 310 -1.70 -26.25 -27.07
CA GLN A 310 -1.55 -27.23 -28.16
C GLN A 310 -0.25 -28.03 -28.02
N ALA A 311 0.87 -27.37 -27.69
CA ALA A 311 2.16 -28.02 -27.53
C ALA A 311 2.19 -28.96 -26.31
N ILE A 312 1.52 -28.60 -25.21
CA ILE A 312 1.36 -29.48 -24.03
C ILE A 312 0.54 -30.71 -24.42
N VAL A 313 -0.64 -30.52 -24.99
CA VAL A 313 -1.54 -31.61 -25.43
C VAL A 313 -0.83 -32.56 -26.41
N ALA A 314 -0.02 -32.04 -27.32
CA ALA A 314 0.72 -32.87 -28.28
C ALA A 314 1.92 -33.63 -27.66
N ALA A 315 2.48 -33.16 -26.55
CA ALA A 315 3.70 -33.72 -25.97
C ALA A 315 3.44 -34.79 -24.91
N VAL A 316 2.37 -34.65 -24.12
CA VAL A 316 2.06 -35.57 -23.02
C VAL A 316 1.73 -37.03 -23.41
N PRO A 317 1.25 -37.37 -24.64
CA PRO A 317 1.01 -38.76 -25.01
C PRO A 317 2.25 -39.65 -24.94
N ALA A 318 3.46 -39.08 -24.99
CA ALA A 318 4.71 -39.81 -24.78
C ALA A 318 4.82 -40.44 -23.38
N LEU A 319 4.02 -39.97 -22.41
CA LEU A 319 3.94 -40.50 -21.05
C LEU A 319 2.77 -41.47 -20.86
N GLY A 320 1.99 -41.76 -21.91
CA GLY A 320 0.82 -42.62 -21.84
C GLY A 320 -0.41 -41.98 -21.20
N ILE A 321 -0.45 -40.64 -21.13
CA ILE A 321 -1.57 -39.87 -20.57
C ILE A 321 -2.14 -38.90 -21.59
N GLU A 322 -3.36 -38.43 -21.33
CA GLU A 322 -3.99 -37.33 -22.04
C GLU A 322 -4.22 -36.18 -21.08
N VAL A 323 -4.17 -34.95 -21.61
CA VAL A 323 -4.51 -33.74 -20.85
C VAL A 323 -5.58 -32.98 -21.59
N ARG A 324 -6.37 -32.23 -20.83
CA ARG A 324 -7.33 -31.26 -21.34
C ARG A 324 -6.87 -29.86 -20.95
N ALA A 325 -7.18 -28.88 -21.78
CA ALA A 325 -6.80 -27.49 -21.53
C ALA A 325 -7.96 -26.51 -21.77
N GLY A 326 -8.06 -25.50 -20.89
CA GLY A 326 -9.03 -24.43 -20.99
C GLY A 326 -8.36 -23.06 -20.95
N LEU A 327 -8.78 -22.16 -21.84
CA LEU A 327 -8.28 -20.80 -21.88
C LEU A 327 -9.39 -19.75 -21.85
N HIS A 328 -9.10 -18.66 -21.15
CA HIS A 328 -9.93 -17.46 -21.13
C HIS A 328 -9.04 -16.22 -21.00
N THR A 329 -9.46 -15.09 -21.57
CA THR A 329 -8.79 -13.79 -21.39
C THR A 329 -9.75 -12.82 -20.73
N GLY A 330 -9.29 -12.17 -19.66
CA GLY A 330 -10.08 -11.21 -18.91
C GLY A 330 -9.22 -10.52 -17.84
N GLU A 331 -9.83 -9.58 -17.12
CA GLU A 331 -9.17 -8.91 -16.01
C GLU A 331 -8.98 -9.89 -14.85
N ILE A 332 -7.76 -9.93 -14.33
CA ILE A 332 -7.38 -10.71 -13.14
C ILE A 332 -6.83 -9.76 -12.08
N GLU A 333 -7.06 -10.10 -10.82
CA GLU A 333 -6.44 -9.48 -9.66
C GLU A 333 -5.16 -10.25 -9.33
N VAL A 334 -4.04 -9.55 -9.18
CA VAL A 334 -2.75 -10.15 -8.85
C VAL A 334 -2.33 -9.74 -7.44
N ALA A 335 -2.16 -10.72 -6.56
CA ALA A 335 -1.70 -10.47 -5.19
C ALA A 335 -0.79 -11.62 -4.74
N ASP A 336 0.32 -11.30 -4.08
CA ASP A 336 1.26 -12.28 -3.49
C ASP A 336 1.72 -13.40 -4.45
N GLY A 337 1.81 -13.09 -5.74
CA GLY A 337 2.20 -14.06 -6.78
C GLY A 337 1.10 -15.02 -7.23
N ASP A 338 -0.11 -14.92 -6.67
CA ASP A 338 -1.31 -15.65 -7.09
C ASP A 338 -2.25 -14.76 -7.93
N VAL A 339 -3.28 -15.37 -8.52
CA VAL A 339 -4.29 -14.68 -9.33
C VAL A 339 -5.71 -15.05 -8.92
N ALA A 340 -6.58 -14.05 -8.90
CA ALA A 340 -7.99 -14.20 -8.60
C ALA A 340 -8.88 -13.43 -9.58
N GLY A 341 -10.19 -13.62 -9.46
CA GLY A 341 -11.20 -12.89 -10.24
C GLY A 341 -12.03 -13.79 -11.15
N LEU A 342 -13.04 -13.16 -11.78
CA LEU A 342 -14.02 -13.87 -12.61
C LEU A 342 -13.35 -14.54 -13.81
N ALA A 343 -12.31 -13.94 -14.39
CA ALA A 343 -11.59 -14.51 -15.52
C ALA A 343 -10.91 -15.85 -15.16
N VAL A 344 -10.35 -15.97 -13.95
CA VAL A 344 -9.76 -17.21 -13.43
C VAL A 344 -10.85 -18.29 -13.28
N ALA A 345 -12.01 -17.92 -12.72
CA ALA A 345 -13.14 -18.83 -12.58
C ALA A 345 -13.68 -19.31 -13.93
N ILE A 346 -13.81 -18.42 -14.91
CA ILE A 346 -14.23 -18.78 -16.29
C ILE A 346 -13.23 -19.74 -16.91
N GLY A 347 -11.93 -19.43 -16.88
CA GLY A 347 -10.88 -20.29 -17.42
C GLY A 347 -10.93 -21.71 -16.85
N ALA A 348 -11.10 -21.85 -15.53
CA ALA A 348 -11.23 -23.15 -14.88
C ALA A 348 -12.46 -23.93 -15.37
N ARG A 349 -13.60 -23.25 -15.60
CA ARG A 349 -14.83 -23.87 -16.10
C ARG A 349 -14.73 -24.26 -17.56
N VAL A 350 -14.06 -23.45 -18.38
CA VAL A 350 -13.74 -23.81 -19.78
C VAL A 350 -12.86 -25.06 -19.80
N GLY A 351 -11.82 -25.12 -18.96
CA GLY A 351 -10.94 -26.30 -18.88
C GLY A 351 -11.67 -27.57 -18.43
N ALA A 352 -12.61 -27.46 -17.50
CA ALA A 352 -13.42 -28.59 -17.04
C ALA A 352 -14.36 -29.15 -18.12
N LEU A 353 -14.74 -28.35 -19.13
CA LEU A 353 -15.59 -28.77 -20.25
C LEU A 353 -14.80 -29.34 -21.43
N ALA A 354 -13.48 -29.14 -21.45
CA ALA A 354 -12.62 -29.71 -22.48
C ALA A 354 -12.55 -31.24 -22.35
N GLY A 355 -12.66 -31.93 -23.48
CA GLY A 355 -12.48 -33.36 -23.60
C GLY A 355 -11.00 -33.79 -23.59
N PRO A 356 -10.73 -35.11 -23.66
CA PRO A 356 -9.38 -35.61 -23.72
C PRO A 356 -8.63 -35.11 -24.96
N SER A 357 -7.40 -34.64 -24.75
CA SER A 357 -6.58 -34.05 -25.79
C SER A 357 -7.25 -32.86 -26.52
N GLU A 358 -8.20 -32.18 -25.87
CA GLU A 358 -8.90 -31.01 -26.40
C GLU A 358 -8.36 -29.73 -25.72
N VAL A 359 -8.14 -28.70 -26.54
CA VAL A 359 -7.92 -27.32 -26.06
C VAL A 359 -9.20 -26.54 -26.34
N LEU A 360 -9.86 -26.08 -25.27
CA LEU A 360 -11.10 -25.32 -25.35
C LEU A 360 -10.86 -23.86 -24.94
N VAL A 361 -11.47 -22.92 -25.65
CA VAL A 361 -11.29 -21.49 -25.40
C VAL A 361 -12.63 -20.76 -25.38
N SER A 362 -12.71 -19.66 -24.63
CA SER A 362 -13.90 -18.78 -24.66
C SER A 362 -13.98 -17.93 -25.93
N SER A 363 -15.15 -17.38 -26.22
CA SER A 363 -15.37 -16.37 -27.29
C SER A 363 -14.36 -15.21 -27.23
N THR A 364 -14.06 -14.69 -26.05
CA THR A 364 -13.06 -13.63 -25.86
C THR A 364 -11.70 -14.00 -26.43
N VAL A 365 -11.22 -15.23 -26.20
CA VAL A 365 -9.96 -15.70 -26.78
C VAL A 365 -10.08 -15.79 -28.29
N LYS A 366 -11.19 -16.36 -28.79
CA LYS A 366 -11.46 -16.47 -30.24
C LYS A 366 -11.38 -15.12 -30.95
N ASP A 367 -11.92 -14.07 -30.36
CA ASP A 367 -11.92 -12.73 -30.95
C ASP A 367 -10.52 -12.07 -30.90
N LEU A 368 -9.73 -12.36 -29.87
CA LEU A 368 -8.38 -11.81 -29.71
C LEU A 368 -7.30 -12.55 -30.53
N VAL A 369 -7.58 -13.73 -31.07
CA VAL A 369 -6.64 -14.51 -31.89
C VAL A 369 -6.94 -14.47 -33.38
N VAL A 370 -7.88 -13.64 -33.83
CA VAL A 370 -8.17 -13.45 -35.26
C VAL A 370 -6.89 -13.04 -36.00
N GLY A 371 -6.61 -13.70 -37.13
CA GLY A 371 -5.40 -13.44 -37.94
C GLY A 371 -4.12 -14.10 -37.42
N SER A 372 -4.16 -14.86 -36.32
CA SER A 372 -2.98 -15.54 -35.75
C SER A 372 -2.65 -16.90 -36.38
N GLY A 373 -3.47 -17.36 -37.34
CA GLY A 373 -3.38 -18.69 -37.97
C GLY A 373 -3.89 -19.83 -37.08
N ILE A 374 -4.62 -19.53 -36.01
CA ILE A 374 -5.23 -20.53 -35.11
C ILE A 374 -6.64 -20.83 -35.60
N ASP A 375 -6.88 -22.09 -35.97
CA ASP A 375 -8.20 -22.56 -36.40
C ASP A 375 -9.06 -22.96 -35.20
N LEU A 376 -10.29 -22.43 -35.18
CA LEU A 376 -11.23 -22.61 -34.08
C LEU A 376 -12.55 -23.19 -34.61
N ARG A 377 -13.03 -24.24 -33.94
CA ARG A 377 -14.29 -24.91 -34.25
C ARG A 377 -15.31 -24.58 -33.17
N ASP A 378 -16.50 -24.16 -33.60
CA ASP A 378 -17.58 -23.80 -32.71
C ASP A 378 -18.07 -25.00 -31.87
N ARG A 379 -18.22 -24.81 -30.55
CA ARG A 379 -18.76 -25.78 -29.60
C ARG A 379 -20.06 -25.31 -28.96
N GLY A 380 -20.66 -24.23 -29.45
CA GLY A 380 -21.96 -23.71 -29.00
C GLY A 380 -21.89 -22.90 -27.71
N ALA A 381 -23.07 -22.52 -27.23
CA ALA A 381 -23.25 -21.80 -25.97
C ALA A 381 -23.34 -22.76 -24.78
N HIS A 382 -22.65 -22.42 -23.69
CA HIS A 382 -22.59 -23.17 -22.44
C HIS A 382 -22.90 -22.27 -21.26
N THR A 383 -23.67 -22.77 -20.29
CA THR A 383 -23.84 -22.08 -19.00
C THR A 383 -22.77 -22.58 -18.03
N LEU A 384 -21.89 -21.67 -17.59
CA LEU A 384 -20.80 -22.01 -16.68
C LEU A 384 -21.25 -21.85 -15.23
N LYS A 385 -21.09 -22.90 -14.40
CA LYS A 385 -21.53 -22.87 -13.00
C LYS A 385 -20.90 -21.70 -12.23
N GLY A 386 -21.75 -20.78 -11.75
CA GLY A 386 -21.37 -19.63 -10.93
C GLY A 386 -20.91 -18.41 -11.75
N VAL A 387 -21.02 -18.44 -13.07
CA VAL A 387 -20.72 -17.31 -13.95
C VAL A 387 -22.02 -16.84 -14.60
N PRO A 388 -22.36 -15.54 -14.53
CA PRO A 388 -23.54 -15.01 -15.20
C PRO A 388 -23.48 -15.14 -16.73
N GLY A 389 -24.64 -15.37 -17.36
CA GLY A 389 -24.80 -15.40 -18.81
C GLY A 389 -24.41 -16.72 -19.49
N ASP A 390 -24.67 -16.78 -20.80
CA ASP A 390 -24.28 -17.88 -21.66
C ASP A 390 -22.95 -17.58 -22.34
N TRP A 391 -22.07 -18.58 -22.38
CA TRP A 391 -20.70 -18.46 -22.85
C TRP A 391 -20.47 -19.33 -24.07
N HIS A 392 -20.11 -18.70 -25.19
CA HIS A 392 -19.75 -19.42 -26.41
C HIS A 392 -18.33 -19.96 -26.30
N LEU A 393 -18.16 -21.25 -26.56
CA LEU A 393 -16.86 -21.93 -26.48
C LEU A 393 -16.42 -22.44 -27.86
N TYR A 394 -15.11 -22.55 -28.05
CA TYR A 394 -14.50 -22.99 -29.30
C TYR A 394 -13.38 -24.00 -29.01
N ALA A 395 -13.37 -25.10 -29.76
CA ALA A 395 -12.27 -26.07 -29.73
C ALA A 395 -11.17 -25.63 -30.71
N VAL A 396 -9.92 -25.66 -30.27
CA VAL A 396 -8.76 -25.37 -31.13
C VAL A 396 -8.47 -26.61 -31.99
N ALA A 397 -8.31 -26.42 -33.29
CA ALA A 397 -7.95 -27.52 -34.18
C ALA A 397 -6.51 -28.02 -33.87
N PRO A 398 -6.25 -29.33 -34.03
CA PRO A 398 -4.88 -29.84 -34.02
C PRO A 398 -4.07 -29.21 -35.18
N ASN A 399 -2.82 -28.83 -34.90
CA ASN A 399 -1.88 -28.34 -35.93
C ASN A 399 -1.34 -29.47 -36.81
#